data_AF-A0A0A1TYA9-F1
#
_entry.id   AF-A0A0A1TYA9-F1
#
_cell.length_a   1.000
_cell.length_b   1.000
_cell.length_c   1.000
_cell.angle_alpha   90.00
_cell.angle_beta   90.00
_cell.angle_gamma   90.00
#
_symmetry.space_group_name_H-M   'P 1'
#
loop_
_entity.id
_entity.type
_entity.pdbx_description
1 polymer ?
#
loop_
_entity_poly.entity_id
_entity_poly.type
_entity_poly.pdbx_seq_one_letter_code
_entity_poly.pdbx_strand_id
1 'polypeptide(L)'
;MLPMNSLKPAKSSQCVLEDMVPAVIGKYSRGMLLGETELGLLYSGYNTSTKEIVSIILVTDQMYNGGDDYLLKTVEYLYDKDVKGIIQYRDVVQVEGGFTFIIIDFYALGQLSDYVNMFVLFPEHIVKIIAMQFVNTLEALSNAHVIYDKLSLINTFINSKGVLQLIGLLPPSVRKSQICTPKKFVQQNRKSLINSPTTSRDSWNLGIALIELLTGRVFCGTESCAQDVIKETDFPQEVSDECKQFLMCCMDEVPMGKVSFDTLKNHPWLEDVSELHSEILMFLSEFLEKTPPYDNYKIDPEAMKPGVSFVNVCPSMKLVTDDEIKDYETISDLSLTYVILNKIVEDVCTSETFEEDQKEDLTCLVEEIQKSLQSTELKVDKKPSEISMSNFSSTLENQAKRISVIQEQVQNYAERNKVAVQEIEKIQAFLMGTKSGVELLANALYGRIGPDRLKGEKEGVLCYLHQKDDKSDKKKGKSVTEKISEKNWKKVFVILKHTFLFVFKSAEDPTLIDVFLFQQGHAKPLQDKFERKFTFGVESHIFAANDDGGMNEWTKALNNATNWYAI
;
A
#
# COMPACT_ATOMS: atom_id res chain seq x y z
N MET A 1 33.66 42.55 -24.19
CA MET A 1 33.75 41.07 -24.24
C MET A 1 34.50 40.59 -23.01
N LEU A 2 33.77 40.02 -22.05
CA LEU A 2 34.26 39.14 -20.99
C LEU A 2 33.21 38.02 -20.87
N PRO A 3 33.60 36.73 -20.81
CA PRO A 3 32.65 35.64 -20.86
C PRO A 3 31.92 35.48 -19.52
N MET A 4 30.59 35.32 -19.60
CA MET A 4 29.74 34.88 -18.49
C MET A 4 30.18 33.47 -18.07
N ASN A 5 30.84 33.38 -16.92
CA ASN A 5 31.08 32.09 -16.27
C ASN A 5 29.74 31.49 -15.82
N SER A 6 29.48 30.28 -16.29
CA SER A 6 28.39 29.41 -15.86
C SER A 6 28.47 29.17 -14.35
N LEU A 7 27.54 29.75 -13.58
CA LEU A 7 27.27 29.36 -12.20
C LEU A 7 26.84 27.89 -12.19
N LYS A 8 27.69 27.01 -11.65
CA LYS A 8 27.29 25.63 -11.32
C LYS A 8 26.15 25.70 -10.28
N PRO A 9 25.12 24.84 -10.37
CA PRO A 9 24.05 24.81 -9.38
C PRO A 9 24.64 24.52 -7.99
N ALA A 10 24.14 25.21 -6.97
CA ALA A 10 24.55 25.02 -5.59
C ALA A 10 24.18 23.60 -5.13
N LYS A 11 25.15 22.88 -4.55
CA LYS A 11 24.92 21.58 -3.89
C LYS A 11 23.90 21.76 -2.74
N SER A 12 22.97 20.83 -2.58
CA SER A 12 22.04 20.85 -1.46
C SER A 12 22.78 20.66 -0.13
N SER A 13 22.26 21.24 0.96
CA SER A 13 22.89 21.20 2.29
C SER A 13 23.14 19.78 2.81
N GLN A 14 22.33 18.82 2.37
CA GLN A 14 22.43 17.40 2.73
C GLN A 14 23.61 16.70 2.04
N CYS A 15 23.92 17.01 0.77
CA CYS A 15 25.11 16.42 0.12
C CYS A 15 26.43 17.12 0.51
N VAL A 16 26.38 18.31 1.10
CA VAL A 16 27.55 18.92 1.77
C VAL A 16 27.88 18.18 3.08
N LEU A 17 26.87 17.70 3.80
CA LEU A 17 27.03 16.93 5.03
C LEU A 17 27.64 15.54 4.77
N GLU A 18 27.21 14.84 3.70
CA GLU A 18 27.71 13.50 3.35
C GLU A 18 29.20 13.46 2.95
N ASP A 19 29.66 14.43 2.16
CA ASP A 19 31.06 14.58 1.76
C ASP A 19 31.99 14.84 2.98
N MET A 20 31.42 15.30 4.10
CA MET A 20 32.13 15.58 5.35
C MET A 20 32.11 14.41 6.35
N VAL A 21 31.32 13.36 6.12
CA VAL A 21 31.22 12.24 7.06
C VAL A 21 32.45 11.33 6.92
N PRO A 22 33.26 11.16 7.99
CA PRO A 22 34.47 10.37 7.91
C PRO A 22 34.18 8.91 7.54
N ALA A 23 35.07 8.31 6.73
CA ALA A 23 34.99 6.90 6.36
C ALA A 23 35.35 5.96 7.52
N VAL A 24 36.10 6.48 8.51
CA VAL A 24 36.50 5.76 9.72
C VAL A 24 36.08 6.57 10.94
N ILE A 25 35.33 5.94 11.82
CA ILE A 25 34.76 6.52 13.04
C ILE A 25 35.28 5.70 14.22
N GLY A 26 36.40 6.11 14.81
CA GLY A 26 37.09 5.30 15.82
C GLY A 26 37.45 3.91 15.29
N LYS A 27 36.88 2.86 15.89
CA LYS A 27 37.07 1.45 15.47
C LYS A 27 36.09 0.98 14.38
N TYR A 28 35.20 1.86 13.91
CA TYR A 28 34.18 1.52 12.93
C TYR A 28 34.55 2.02 11.54
N SER A 29 34.46 1.16 10.54
CA SER A 29 34.49 1.55 9.13
C SER A 29 33.06 1.80 8.65
N ARG A 30 32.80 2.99 8.11
CA ARG A 30 31.49 3.36 7.58
C ARG A 30 31.28 2.76 6.19
N GLY A 31 30.11 2.17 5.98
CA GLY A 31 29.63 1.67 4.70
C GLY A 31 28.69 2.67 4.02
N MET A 32 27.73 2.12 3.29
CA MET A 32 26.74 2.89 2.52
C MET A 32 25.59 3.37 3.39
N LEU A 33 24.92 4.43 2.95
CA LEU A 33 23.67 4.90 3.56
C LEU A 33 22.60 3.83 3.32
N LEU A 34 21.90 3.45 4.39
CA LEU A 34 20.78 2.52 4.36
C LEU A 34 19.44 3.25 4.43
N GLY A 35 19.38 4.38 5.13
CA GLY A 35 18.14 5.11 5.29
C GLY A 35 18.27 6.29 6.25
N GLU A 36 17.15 6.68 6.83
CA GLU A 36 17.08 7.73 7.84
C GLU A 36 16.35 7.20 9.08
N THR A 37 16.63 7.81 10.22
CA THR A 37 15.91 7.65 11.48
C THR A 37 15.54 9.05 11.96
N GLU A 38 14.63 9.16 12.94
CA GLU A 38 14.36 10.47 13.55
C GLU A 38 15.60 11.08 14.25
N LEU A 39 16.60 10.26 14.58
CA LEU A 39 17.87 10.69 15.16
C LEU A 39 18.84 11.23 14.10
N GLY A 40 18.73 10.75 12.86
CA GLY A 40 19.53 11.16 11.73
C GLY A 40 19.83 10.03 10.74
N LEU A 41 20.91 10.16 9.98
CA LEU A 41 21.20 9.31 8.81
C LEU A 41 21.76 7.94 9.23
N LEU A 42 21.19 6.87 8.70
CA LEU A 42 21.54 5.48 9.01
C LEU A 42 22.49 4.90 7.96
N TYR A 43 23.65 4.41 8.38
CA TYR A 43 24.65 3.77 7.53
C TYR A 43 24.90 2.33 7.97
N SER A 44 25.33 1.48 7.04
CA SER A 44 25.99 0.23 7.39
C SER A 44 27.37 0.53 7.99
N GLY A 45 27.85 -0.33 8.88
CA GLY A 45 29.12 -0.18 9.55
C GLY A 45 29.81 -1.50 9.81
N TYR A 46 31.12 -1.44 10.01
CA TYR A 46 31.93 -2.60 10.34
C TYR A 46 32.84 -2.29 11.52
N ASN A 47 32.69 -3.05 12.60
CA ASN A 47 33.57 -2.96 13.75
C ASN A 47 34.87 -3.70 13.46
N THR A 48 35.96 -2.96 13.23
CA THR A 48 37.26 -3.54 12.87
C THR A 48 37.88 -4.36 13.99
N SER A 49 37.50 -4.13 15.24
CA SER A 49 37.97 -4.85 16.43
C SER A 49 37.26 -6.18 16.62
N THR A 50 35.92 -6.20 16.56
CA THR A 50 35.12 -7.43 16.76
C THR A 50 34.85 -8.20 15.47
N LYS A 51 35.12 -7.59 14.32
CA LYS A 51 34.81 -8.12 12.97
C LYS A 51 33.30 -8.27 12.70
N GLU A 52 32.47 -7.56 13.45
CA GLU A 52 31.02 -7.59 13.32
C GLU A 52 30.49 -6.43 12.47
N ILE A 53 29.34 -6.66 11.84
CA ILE A 53 28.59 -5.61 11.14
C ILE A 53 27.69 -4.91 12.16
N VAL A 54 27.58 -3.59 12.02
CA VAL A 54 26.79 -2.72 12.88
C VAL A 54 26.01 -1.73 12.02
N SER A 55 25.04 -1.04 12.60
CA SER A 55 24.48 0.17 11.99
C SER A 55 25.02 1.41 12.69
N ILE A 56 25.35 2.43 11.90
CA ILE A 56 25.92 3.70 12.35
C ILE A 56 24.90 4.79 12.06
N ILE A 57 24.40 5.46 13.09
CA ILE A 57 23.49 6.60 12.95
C ILE A 57 24.30 7.87 13.14
N LEU A 58 24.42 8.68 12.09
CA LEU A 58 24.93 10.04 12.17
C LEU A 58 23.82 10.94 12.72
N VAL A 59 24.04 11.50 13.90
CA VAL A 59 23.09 12.37 14.58
C VAL A 59 23.07 13.74 13.88
N THR A 60 21.98 14.04 13.18
CA THR A 60 21.81 15.28 12.41
C THR A 60 21.02 16.35 13.17
N ASP A 61 20.23 15.94 14.16
CA ASP A 61 19.46 16.87 14.99
C ASP A 61 20.38 17.57 16.00
N GLN A 62 20.57 18.88 15.79
CA GLN A 62 21.44 19.75 16.59
C GLN A 62 21.09 19.74 18.09
N MET A 63 19.87 19.32 18.44
CA MET A 63 19.43 19.19 19.83
C MET A 63 20.17 18.08 20.60
N TYR A 64 20.67 17.06 19.90
CA TYR A 64 21.48 15.99 20.51
C TYR A 64 22.98 16.32 20.51
N ASN A 65 23.39 17.39 19.82
CA ASN A 65 24.78 17.86 19.75
C ASN A 65 25.06 19.01 20.74
N GLY A 66 24.05 19.49 21.47
CA GLY A 66 24.16 20.62 22.39
C GLY A 66 24.62 20.23 23.80
N GLY A 67 25.94 20.27 24.04
CA GLY A 67 26.62 20.66 25.29
C GLY A 67 26.46 19.83 26.57
N ASP A 68 25.34 19.16 26.77
CA ASP A 68 25.09 18.30 27.92
C ASP A 68 25.13 16.84 27.49
N ASP A 69 25.51 15.99 28.44
CA ASP A 69 25.69 14.55 28.31
C ASP A 69 24.39 13.75 28.04
N TYR A 70 23.57 14.20 27.10
CA TYR A 70 22.26 13.63 26.81
C TYR A 70 22.36 12.21 26.27
N LEU A 71 23.36 11.94 25.43
CA LEU A 71 23.54 10.63 24.85
C LEU A 71 24.05 9.62 25.89
N LEU A 72 25.03 9.94 26.76
CA LEU A 72 25.42 8.98 27.79
C LEU A 72 24.28 8.77 28.79
N LYS A 73 23.55 9.82 29.19
CA LYS A 73 22.31 9.66 29.99
C LYS A 73 21.28 8.78 29.31
N THR A 74 21.20 8.83 27.98
CA THR A 74 20.31 7.95 27.21
C THR A 74 20.81 6.52 27.21
N VAL A 75 22.11 6.28 27.03
CA VAL A 75 22.72 4.94 27.14
C VAL A 75 22.47 4.34 28.52
N GLU A 76 22.74 5.09 29.59
CA GLU A 76 22.49 4.66 30.97
C GLU A 76 21.01 4.35 31.21
N TYR A 77 20.11 5.18 30.68
CA TYR A 77 18.67 4.97 30.81
C TYR A 77 18.17 3.73 30.06
N LEU A 78 18.67 3.50 28.84
CA LEU A 78 18.32 2.31 28.05
C LEU A 78 18.80 1.04 28.76
N TYR A 79 20.00 1.07 29.32
CA TYR A 79 20.56 -0.04 30.10
C TYR A 79 19.80 -0.30 31.40
N ASP A 80 19.41 0.75 32.14
CA ASP A 80 18.63 0.64 33.38
C ASP A 80 17.23 0.06 33.14
N LYS A 81 16.58 0.46 32.03
CA LYS A 81 15.21 0.05 31.75
C LYS A 81 15.09 -1.33 31.11
N ASP A 82 16.08 -1.72 30.31
CA ASP A 82 16.17 -3.03 29.63
C ASP A 82 14.83 -3.55 29.08
N VAL A 83 14.09 -2.68 28.40
CA VAL A 83 12.75 -3.01 27.90
C VAL A 83 12.91 -3.82 26.61
N LYS A 84 12.36 -5.04 26.61
CA LYS A 84 12.32 -5.91 25.43
C LYS A 84 11.68 -5.16 24.25
N GLY A 85 12.33 -5.23 23.08
CA GLY A 85 11.85 -4.56 21.88
C GLY A 85 12.32 -3.10 21.76
N ILE A 86 13.13 -2.60 22.69
CA ILE A 86 13.82 -1.31 22.57
C ILE A 86 15.30 -1.54 22.26
N ILE A 87 15.81 -0.83 21.26
CA ILE A 87 17.20 -0.92 20.81
C ILE A 87 18.13 -0.29 21.84
N GLN A 88 19.15 -1.06 22.24
CA GLN A 88 20.27 -0.60 23.05
C GLN A 88 21.34 0.05 22.17
N TYR A 89 22.02 1.07 22.70
CA TYR A 89 23.15 1.70 22.01
C TYR A 89 24.42 0.95 22.38
N ARG A 90 25.09 0.35 21.39
CA ARG A 90 26.36 -0.37 21.58
C ARG A 90 27.50 0.57 21.92
N ASP A 91 27.49 1.75 21.31
CA ASP A 91 28.57 2.74 21.41
C ASP A 91 28.06 4.12 21.01
N VAL A 92 28.69 5.16 21.51
CA VAL A 92 28.45 6.56 21.09
C VAL A 92 29.81 7.19 20.83
N VAL A 93 30.06 7.58 19.58
CA VAL A 93 31.35 8.11 19.15
C VAL A 93 31.18 9.57 18.73
N GLN A 94 31.90 10.45 19.41
CA GLN A 94 32.03 11.85 19.00
C GLN A 94 33.39 12.05 18.34
N VAL A 95 33.41 12.66 17.16
CA VAL A 95 34.65 12.93 16.41
C VAL A 95 34.95 14.42 16.33
N GLU A 96 36.22 14.76 16.14
CA GLU A 96 36.65 16.12 15.86
C GLU A 96 35.92 16.66 14.61
N GLY A 97 35.31 17.84 14.72
CA GLY A 97 34.40 18.40 13.72
C GLY A 97 32.94 18.47 14.14
N GLY A 98 32.59 17.94 15.32
CA GLY A 98 31.26 18.10 15.94
C GLY A 98 30.21 17.09 15.48
N PHE A 99 30.63 16.01 14.80
CA PHE A 99 29.73 14.91 14.45
C PHE A 99 29.62 13.92 15.60
N THR A 100 28.39 13.46 15.82
CA THR A 100 28.08 12.43 16.82
C THR A 100 27.47 11.21 16.12
N PHE A 101 27.95 10.03 16.48
CA PHE A 101 27.52 8.76 15.92
C PHE A 101 26.99 7.85 17.02
N ILE A 102 25.82 7.25 16.78
CA ILE A 102 25.25 6.19 17.63
C ILE A 102 25.44 4.87 16.91
N ILE A 103 26.01 3.87 17.59
CA ILE A 103 26.22 2.54 17.05
C ILE A 103 25.18 1.57 17.63
N ILE A 104 24.51 0.84 16.77
CA ILE A 104 23.52 -0.19 17.15
C ILE A 104 23.79 -1.50 16.42
N ASP A 105 23.09 -2.55 16.84
CA ASP A 105 23.03 -3.84 16.14
C ASP A 105 22.64 -3.64 14.67
N PHE A 106 23.26 -4.41 13.77
CA PHE A 106 22.82 -4.45 12.39
C PHE A 106 21.56 -5.30 12.24
N TYR A 107 20.49 -4.67 11.75
CA TYR A 107 19.21 -5.32 11.47
C TYR A 107 19.11 -5.66 9.99
N ALA A 108 19.40 -6.92 9.66
CA ALA A 108 19.50 -7.36 8.26
C ALA A 108 18.17 -7.29 7.48
N LEU A 109 17.03 -7.34 8.18
CA LEU A 109 15.70 -7.13 7.60
C LEU A 109 15.29 -5.64 7.56
N GLY A 110 16.19 -4.73 7.92
CA GLY A 110 15.99 -3.28 7.79
C GLY A 110 14.90 -2.68 8.69
N GLN A 111 14.44 -1.49 8.28
CA GLN A 111 13.35 -0.76 8.91
C GLN A 111 12.02 -1.11 8.23
N LEU A 112 10.89 -1.02 8.95
CA LEU A 112 9.58 -1.19 8.32
C LEU A 112 9.32 -0.13 7.23
N SER A 113 9.87 1.08 7.39
CA SER A 113 9.80 2.14 6.38
C SER A 113 10.47 1.75 5.06
N ASP A 114 11.49 0.89 5.09
CA ASP A 114 12.21 0.50 3.87
C ASP A 114 11.28 -0.28 2.93
N TYR A 115 10.43 -1.14 3.48
CA TYR A 115 9.44 -1.91 2.72
C TYR A 115 8.34 -1.03 2.15
N VAL A 116 7.88 -0.03 2.92
CA VAL A 116 6.91 0.97 2.43
C VAL A 116 7.53 1.82 1.31
N ASN A 117 8.80 2.20 1.44
CA ASN A 117 9.53 2.93 0.40
C ASN A 117 9.74 2.08 -0.88
N MET A 118 9.73 0.75 -0.74
CA MET A 118 9.75 -0.21 -1.84
C MET A 118 8.35 -0.63 -2.30
N PHE A 119 7.30 0.02 -1.81
CA PHE A 119 5.89 -0.24 -2.16
C PHE A 119 5.43 -1.68 -1.88
N VAL A 120 6.06 -2.36 -0.91
CA VAL A 120 5.65 -3.70 -0.48
C VAL A 120 4.28 -3.60 0.20
N LEU A 121 3.30 -4.35 -0.33
CA LEU A 121 1.98 -4.49 0.26
C LEU A 121 2.00 -5.60 1.31
N PHE A 122 1.70 -5.26 2.56
CA PHE A 122 1.66 -6.24 3.63
C PHE A 122 0.26 -6.85 3.69
N PRO A 123 0.13 -8.19 3.55
CA PRO A 123 -1.14 -8.86 3.76
C PRO A 123 -1.64 -8.61 5.19
N GLU A 124 -2.96 -8.51 5.35
CA GLU A 124 -3.58 -8.19 6.65
C GLU A 124 -3.10 -9.10 7.79
N HIS A 125 -2.94 -10.40 7.55
CA HIS A 125 -2.44 -11.34 8.56
C HIS A 125 -0.99 -11.05 9.01
N ILE A 126 -0.14 -10.49 8.15
CA ILE A 126 1.21 -10.04 8.51
C ILE A 126 1.13 -8.73 9.31
N VAL A 127 0.28 -7.80 8.89
CA VAL A 127 0.04 -6.54 9.62
C VAL A 127 -0.49 -6.82 11.03
N LYS A 128 -1.34 -7.85 11.19
CA LYS A 128 -1.85 -8.32 12.49
C LYS A 128 -0.73 -8.73 13.45
N ILE A 129 0.28 -9.46 12.96
CA ILE A 129 1.46 -9.86 13.75
C ILE A 129 2.27 -8.63 14.20
N ILE A 130 2.47 -7.68 13.29
CA ILE A 130 3.16 -6.41 13.58
C ILE A 130 2.39 -5.59 14.62
N ALA A 131 1.06 -5.47 14.46
CA ALA A 131 0.19 -4.75 15.38
C ALA A 131 0.27 -5.32 16.81
N MET A 132 0.17 -6.64 16.97
CA MET A 132 0.29 -7.28 18.28
C MET A 132 1.67 -7.06 18.92
N GLN A 133 2.76 -7.05 18.14
CA GLN A 133 4.09 -6.72 18.65
C GLN A 133 4.18 -5.27 19.16
N PHE A 134 3.63 -4.32 18.42
CA PHE A 134 3.55 -2.93 18.88
C PHE A 134 2.72 -2.80 20.15
N VAL A 135 1.51 -3.38 20.18
CA VAL A 135 0.63 -3.34 21.36
C VAL A 135 1.32 -3.90 22.60
N ASN A 136 1.96 -5.08 22.49
CA ASN A 136 2.71 -5.68 23.60
C ASN A 136 3.87 -4.80 24.08
N THR A 137 4.59 -4.16 23.16
CA THR A 137 5.72 -3.28 23.51
C THR A 137 5.24 -2.00 24.18
N LEU A 138 4.18 -1.38 23.66
CA LEU A 138 3.58 -0.17 24.22
C LEU A 138 2.92 -0.43 25.58
N GLU A 139 2.28 -1.59 25.75
CA GLU A 139 1.77 -2.05 27.05
C GLU A 139 2.90 -2.19 28.07
N ALA A 140 3.99 -2.87 27.70
CA ALA A 140 5.15 -3.04 28.58
C ALA A 140 5.77 -1.69 29.00
N LEU A 141 5.91 -0.76 28.06
CA LEU A 141 6.38 0.59 28.34
C LEU A 141 5.42 1.35 29.28
N SER A 142 4.11 1.26 29.04
CA SER A 142 3.09 1.89 29.88
C SER A 142 3.11 1.36 31.31
N ASN A 143 3.23 0.03 31.46
CA ASN A 143 3.32 -0.65 32.77
C ASN A 143 4.61 -0.28 33.52
N ALA A 144 5.71 -0.04 32.79
CA ALA A 144 6.96 0.45 33.36
C ALA A 144 6.98 1.98 33.59
N HIS A 145 5.88 2.69 33.33
CA HIS A 145 5.78 4.16 33.37
C HIS A 145 6.81 4.87 32.46
N VAL A 146 7.17 4.22 31.36
CA VAL A 146 8.06 4.74 30.33
C VAL A 146 7.24 5.36 29.21
N ILE A 147 7.65 6.54 28.75
CA ILE A 147 6.99 7.30 27.69
C ILE A 147 7.85 7.17 26.42
N TYR A 148 7.26 6.63 25.34
CA TYR A 148 7.95 6.47 24.05
C TYR A 148 7.73 7.67 23.11
N ASP A 149 6.47 7.96 22.76
CA ASP A 149 6.06 9.18 22.03
C ASP A 149 6.65 9.36 20.61
N LYS A 150 7.13 8.27 20.02
CA LYS A 150 7.94 8.29 18.78
C LYS A 150 7.63 7.15 17.83
N LEU A 151 6.47 6.50 18.02
CA LEU A 151 6.05 5.39 17.19
C LEU A 151 5.93 5.82 15.74
N SER A 152 6.69 5.14 14.88
CA SER A 152 6.70 5.31 13.43
C SER A 152 7.42 4.13 12.78
N LEU A 153 7.20 3.92 11.49
CA LEU A 153 7.87 2.86 10.73
C LEU A 153 9.38 3.11 10.59
N ILE A 154 9.79 4.38 10.47
CA ILE A 154 11.19 4.79 10.36
C ILE A 154 12.00 4.53 11.65
N ASN A 155 11.33 4.47 12.80
CA ASN A 155 11.97 4.12 14.07
C ASN A 155 11.85 2.63 14.42
N THR A 156 11.31 1.79 13.53
CA THR A 156 11.05 0.37 13.82
C THR A 156 11.90 -0.54 12.92
N PHE A 157 12.82 -1.26 13.53
CA PHE A 157 13.67 -2.26 12.88
C PHE A 157 13.12 -3.67 13.10
N ILE A 158 13.53 -4.61 12.24
CA ILE A 158 13.17 -6.02 12.37
C ILE A 158 14.43 -6.86 12.52
N ASN A 159 14.48 -7.69 13.57
CA ASN A 159 15.57 -8.65 13.72
C ASN A 159 15.32 -9.94 12.92
N SER A 160 16.35 -10.79 12.83
CA SER A 160 16.27 -12.05 12.06
C SER A 160 15.22 -13.05 12.56
N LYS A 161 14.62 -12.83 13.73
CA LYS A 161 13.55 -13.66 14.30
C LYS A 161 12.16 -13.06 14.06
N GLY A 162 12.03 -12.02 13.24
CA GLY A 162 10.77 -11.32 13.00
C GLY A 162 10.29 -10.49 14.19
N VAL A 163 11.18 -10.16 15.15
CA VAL A 163 10.81 -9.35 16.31
C VAL A 163 11.10 -7.88 16.04
N LEU A 164 10.11 -7.02 16.29
CA LEU A 164 10.24 -5.57 16.17
C LEU A 164 11.20 -5.00 17.23
N GLN A 165 12.01 -4.04 16.82
CA GLN A 165 13.00 -3.35 17.65
C GLN A 165 12.89 -1.85 17.41
N LEU A 166 12.42 -1.11 18.40
CA LEU A 166 12.16 0.32 18.31
C LEU A 166 13.35 1.13 18.81
N ILE A 167 13.70 2.21 18.11
CA ILE A 167 14.74 3.15 18.51
C ILE A 167 14.16 4.46 19.05
N GLY A 168 14.98 5.25 19.74
CA GLY A 168 14.67 6.65 20.03
C GLY A 168 14.03 6.90 21.39
N LEU A 169 13.99 5.89 22.26
CA LEU A 169 13.58 6.06 23.66
C LEU A 169 14.55 6.99 24.39
N LEU A 170 14.01 7.98 25.09
CA LEU A 170 14.79 9.02 25.77
C LEU A 170 14.43 9.14 27.26
N PRO A 171 15.42 9.46 28.11
CA PRO A 171 15.16 9.68 29.53
C PRO A 171 14.26 10.91 29.74
N PRO A 172 13.45 10.94 30.81
CA PRO A 172 12.53 12.05 31.09
C PRO A 172 13.20 13.44 31.14
N SER A 173 14.46 13.50 31.57
CA SER A 173 15.25 14.73 31.62
C SER A 173 15.55 15.30 30.23
N VAL A 174 15.78 14.44 29.22
CA VAL A 174 16.02 14.84 27.83
C VAL A 174 14.70 15.21 27.15
N ARG A 175 13.63 14.43 27.36
CA ARG A 175 12.35 14.70 26.69
C ARG A 175 11.77 16.07 27.05
N LYS A 176 11.89 16.51 28.31
CA LYS A 176 11.39 17.82 28.76
C LYS A 176 12.09 19.01 28.07
N SER A 177 13.35 18.87 27.66
CA SER A 177 14.03 19.91 26.89
C SER A 177 13.62 19.94 25.40
N GLN A 178 13.12 18.81 24.87
CA GLN A 178 12.70 18.67 23.47
C GLN A 178 11.30 19.24 23.16
N ILE A 179 10.44 19.46 24.16
CA ILE A 179 9.06 19.97 23.99
C ILE A 179 9.03 21.40 23.39
N CYS A 180 10.17 22.10 23.33
CA CYS A 180 10.25 23.49 22.86
C CYS A 180 10.49 23.70 21.34
N THR A 181 10.54 22.65 20.50
CA THR A 181 10.79 22.83 19.05
C THR A 181 9.84 22.05 18.15
N PRO A 182 9.13 22.72 17.21
CA PRO A 182 8.30 22.04 16.23
C PRO A 182 9.17 21.34 15.17
N LYS A 183 9.03 20.02 15.01
CA LYS A 183 9.81 19.19 14.09
C LYS A 183 9.15 19.06 12.71
N LYS A 184 9.97 18.91 11.66
CA LYS A 184 9.58 18.70 10.25
C LYS A 184 9.05 17.30 9.91
N PHE A 185 9.52 16.26 10.62
CA PHE A 185 9.12 14.86 10.39
C PHE A 185 7.88 14.44 11.19
N VAL A 186 7.46 15.27 12.16
CA VAL A 186 6.28 15.05 13.00
C VAL A 186 5.05 15.68 12.34
N GLN A 187 4.91 15.55 11.02
CA GLN A 187 3.66 15.93 10.33
C GLN A 187 2.55 14.90 10.51
N GLN A 188 2.82 13.75 11.15
CA GLN A 188 1.79 12.73 11.42
C GLN A 188 0.98 13.02 12.71
N ASN A 189 1.36 14.02 13.49
CA ASN A 189 0.55 14.45 14.64
C ASN A 189 -0.45 15.52 14.21
N ARG A 190 -1.74 15.18 14.29
CA ARG A 190 -2.83 16.16 14.29
C ARG A 190 -2.53 17.22 15.34
N LYS A 191 -2.60 18.52 15.01
CA LYS A 191 -2.31 19.62 15.96
C LYS A 191 -3.13 19.53 17.25
N SER A 192 -4.31 18.91 17.20
CA SER A 192 -5.17 18.65 18.38
C SER A 192 -4.57 17.63 19.36
N LEU A 193 -3.71 16.72 18.90
CA LEU A 193 -3.09 15.68 19.72
C LEU A 193 -1.91 16.19 20.56
N ILE A 194 -1.40 17.39 20.30
CA ILE A 194 -0.27 17.99 21.04
C ILE A 194 -0.53 18.02 22.56
N ASN A 195 -1.78 18.24 22.96
CA ASN A 195 -2.19 18.28 24.37
C ASN A 195 -2.73 16.94 24.90
N SER A 196 -2.72 15.88 24.08
CA SER A 196 -3.23 14.57 24.45
C SER A 196 -2.21 13.74 25.25
N PRO A 197 -2.67 12.83 26.13
CA PRO A 197 -1.77 11.89 26.81
C PRO A 197 -0.89 11.13 25.83
N THR A 198 0.37 10.85 26.19
CA THR A 198 1.29 10.13 25.29
C THR A 198 0.74 8.78 24.84
N THR A 199 0.06 8.06 25.73
CA THR A 199 -0.60 6.79 25.38
C THR A 199 -1.58 6.93 24.22
N SER A 200 -2.33 8.04 24.15
CA SER A 200 -3.23 8.33 23.04
C SER A 200 -2.46 8.68 21.76
N ARG A 201 -1.31 9.37 21.88
CA ARG A 201 -0.45 9.72 20.73
C ARG A 201 0.21 8.49 20.12
N ASP A 202 0.81 7.62 20.95
CA ASP A 202 1.39 6.36 20.50
C ASP A 202 0.32 5.42 19.91
N SER A 203 -0.89 5.38 20.48
CA SER A 203 -2.02 4.62 19.91
C SER A 203 -2.46 5.16 18.54
N TRP A 204 -2.57 6.48 18.40
CA TRP A 204 -2.90 7.09 17.10
C TRP A 204 -1.84 6.76 16.05
N ASN A 205 -0.56 6.94 16.40
CA ASN A 205 0.56 6.64 15.51
C ASN A 205 0.65 5.15 15.17
N LEU A 206 0.12 4.26 16.00
CA LEU A 206 -0.01 2.84 15.67
C LEU A 206 -1.00 2.67 14.51
N GLY A 207 -2.16 3.31 14.59
CA GLY A 207 -3.15 3.30 13.51
C GLY A 207 -2.55 3.78 12.17
N ILE A 208 -1.81 4.89 12.21
CA ILE A 208 -1.12 5.43 11.02
C ILE A 208 -0.09 4.43 10.48
N ALA A 209 0.79 3.90 11.33
CA ALA A 209 1.80 2.93 10.93
C ALA A 209 1.20 1.67 10.29
N LEU A 210 0.07 1.18 10.80
CA LEU A 210 -0.61 0.01 10.22
C LEU A 210 -1.27 0.34 8.87
N ILE A 211 -1.83 1.54 8.70
CA ILE A 211 -2.35 2.00 7.40
C ILE A 211 -1.21 2.08 6.37
N GLU A 212 -0.04 2.61 6.74
CA GLU A 212 1.11 2.68 5.85
C GLU A 212 1.56 1.30 5.37
N LEU A 213 1.52 0.28 6.24
CA LEU A 213 1.85 -1.10 5.89
C LEU A 213 0.78 -1.75 4.99
N LEU A 214 -0.50 -1.53 5.29
CA LEU A 214 -1.62 -2.07 4.49
C LEU A 214 -1.67 -1.45 3.09
N THR A 215 -1.26 -0.20 2.97
CA THR A 215 -1.28 0.55 1.70
C THR A 215 0.03 0.48 0.94
N GLY A 216 1.14 0.13 1.61
CA GLY A 216 2.49 0.20 1.07
C GLY A 216 2.90 1.63 0.72
N ARG A 217 2.33 2.63 1.39
CA ARG A 217 2.56 4.05 1.12
C ARG A 217 2.76 4.83 2.40
N VAL A 218 3.61 5.85 2.34
CA VAL A 218 3.78 6.80 3.44
C VAL A 218 2.50 7.62 3.56
N PHE A 219 1.95 7.70 4.77
CA PHE A 219 0.72 8.41 5.03
C PHE A 219 1.05 9.90 5.27
N CYS A 220 0.74 10.72 4.28
CA CYS A 220 0.81 12.17 4.35
C CYS A 220 -0.51 12.69 4.94
N GLY A 221 -0.59 12.77 6.27
CA GLY A 221 -1.86 12.97 6.96
C GLY A 221 -2.66 14.23 6.58
N THR A 222 -3.98 14.10 6.67
CA THR A 222 -4.98 15.18 6.69
C THR A 222 -5.34 15.50 8.16
N GLU A 223 -5.87 16.70 8.45
CA GLU A 223 -6.30 17.07 9.82
C GLU A 223 -7.63 16.37 10.26
N SER A 224 -8.04 15.31 9.56
CA SER A 224 -9.36 14.67 9.66
C SER A 224 -9.49 13.69 10.84
N CYS A 225 -10.71 13.28 11.17
CA CYS A 225 -10.95 12.29 12.23
C CYS A 225 -10.65 10.86 11.74
N ALA A 226 -10.54 9.90 12.67
CA ALA A 226 -10.22 8.51 12.33
C ALA A 226 -11.13 7.89 11.25
N GLN A 227 -12.43 8.20 11.28
CA GLN A 227 -13.39 7.69 10.29
C GLN A 227 -13.09 8.24 8.90
N ASP A 228 -12.77 9.52 8.80
CA ASP A 228 -12.44 10.16 7.54
C ASP A 228 -11.14 9.60 6.99
N VAL A 229 -10.11 9.44 7.84
CA VAL A 229 -8.83 8.83 7.45
C VAL A 229 -9.05 7.45 6.83
N ILE A 230 -9.80 6.56 7.50
CA ILE A 230 -10.05 5.20 6.97
C ILE A 230 -10.91 5.24 5.70
N LYS A 231 -11.92 6.11 5.66
CA LYS A 231 -12.83 6.22 4.51
C LYS A 231 -12.14 6.80 3.27
N GLU A 232 -11.22 7.74 3.45
CA GLU A 232 -10.46 8.39 2.38
C GLU A 232 -9.27 7.53 1.93
N THR A 233 -8.81 6.61 2.78
CA THR A 233 -7.72 5.67 2.48
C THR A 233 -8.17 4.67 1.42
N ASP A 234 -7.40 4.63 0.32
CA ASP A 234 -7.58 3.65 -0.74
C ASP A 234 -6.77 2.39 -0.40
N PHE A 235 -7.44 1.38 0.16
CA PHE A 235 -6.79 0.12 0.49
C PHE A 235 -6.60 -0.72 -0.79
N PRO A 236 -5.36 -1.11 -1.13
CA PRO A 236 -5.08 -1.83 -2.37
C PRO A 236 -5.59 -3.28 -2.36
N GLN A 237 -6.02 -3.78 -1.19
CA GLN A 237 -6.62 -5.09 -1.00
C GLN A 237 -7.85 -4.93 -0.10
N GLU A 238 -8.82 -5.86 -0.18
CA GLU A 238 -9.95 -5.87 0.75
C GLU A 238 -9.44 -6.06 2.19
N VAL A 239 -9.53 -4.99 2.98
CA VAL A 239 -9.26 -5.01 4.42
C VAL A 239 -10.55 -5.36 5.17
N SER A 240 -10.46 -6.30 6.10
CA SER A 240 -11.60 -6.78 6.86
C SER A 240 -12.26 -5.68 7.70
N ASP A 241 -13.54 -5.82 7.99
CA ASP A 241 -14.26 -4.87 8.83
C ASP A 241 -13.71 -4.87 10.27
N GLU A 242 -13.24 -6.02 10.78
CA GLU A 242 -12.55 -6.13 12.06
C GLU A 242 -11.23 -5.37 12.06
N CYS A 243 -10.47 -5.41 10.97
CA CYS A 243 -9.24 -4.63 10.82
C CYS A 243 -9.55 -3.12 10.82
N LYS A 244 -10.57 -2.69 10.07
CA LYS A 244 -11.02 -1.28 10.08
C LYS A 244 -11.47 -0.84 11.47
N GLN A 245 -12.20 -1.69 12.19
CA GLN A 245 -12.60 -1.43 13.58
C GLN A 245 -11.40 -1.32 14.51
N PHE A 246 -10.37 -2.15 14.33
CA PHE A 246 -9.13 -2.04 15.10
C PHE A 246 -8.39 -0.72 14.82
N LEU A 247 -8.26 -0.33 13.56
CA LEU A 247 -7.66 0.95 13.15
C LEU A 247 -8.44 2.13 13.76
N MET A 248 -9.77 2.07 13.73
CA MET A 248 -10.63 3.05 14.41
C MET A 248 -10.35 3.10 15.91
N CYS A 249 -10.22 1.94 16.56
CA CYS A 249 -9.93 1.85 17.99
C CYS A 249 -8.54 2.43 18.34
N CYS A 250 -7.54 2.24 17.49
CA CYS A 250 -6.22 2.84 17.64
C CYS A 250 -6.28 4.38 17.60
N MET A 251 -7.12 4.92 16.73
CA MET A 251 -7.24 6.34 16.43
C MET A 251 -8.42 7.03 17.14
N ASP A 252 -9.11 6.35 18.06
CA ASP A 252 -10.28 6.91 18.71
C ASP A 252 -9.91 8.04 19.70
N GLU A 253 -10.69 9.11 19.68
CA GLU A 253 -10.51 10.25 20.59
C GLU A 253 -11.11 9.91 21.96
N VAL A 254 -10.33 9.28 22.84
CA VAL A 254 -10.81 8.99 24.20
C VAL A 254 -10.95 10.31 24.99
N PRO A 255 -12.17 10.78 25.32
CA PRO A 255 -12.40 12.11 25.89
C PRO A 255 -11.94 12.25 27.36
N MET A 256 -11.52 11.16 27.99
CA MET A 256 -11.15 11.10 29.42
C MET A 256 -9.81 10.39 29.68
N GLY A 257 -8.96 10.24 28.66
CA GLY A 257 -7.56 9.88 28.86
C GLY A 257 -7.29 8.48 29.42
N LYS A 258 -7.37 7.47 28.54
CA LYS A 258 -6.44 6.33 28.42
C LYS A 258 -7.06 5.37 27.42
N VAL A 259 -6.52 5.29 26.21
CA VAL A 259 -6.58 4.01 25.50
C VAL A 259 -5.81 3.04 26.40
N SER A 260 -6.48 2.02 26.92
CA SER A 260 -5.76 0.95 27.59
C SER A 260 -5.17 0.06 26.50
N PHE A 261 -3.85 -0.13 26.47
CA PHE A 261 -3.26 -1.09 25.54
C PHE A 261 -3.84 -2.49 25.74
N ASP A 262 -4.37 -2.79 26.93
CA ASP A 262 -5.18 -3.99 27.20
C ASP A 262 -6.44 -4.07 26.32
N THR A 263 -7.12 -2.96 26.05
CA THR A 263 -8.27 -2.92 25.14
C THR A 263 -7.86 -3.23 23.70
N LEU A 264 -6.74 -2.66 23.24
CA LEU A 264 -6.21 -2.97 21.90
C LEU A 264 -5.76 -4.43 21.81
N LYS A 265 -5.07 -4.92 22.84
CA LYS A 265 -4.54 -6.29 22.92
C LYS A 265 -5.65 -7.34 22.85
N ASN A 266 -6.77 -7.08 23.51
CA ASN A 266 -7.93 -7.96 23.56
C ASN A 266 -8.95 -7.69 22.44
N HIS A 267 -8.59 -6.89 21.43
CA HIS A 267 -9.49 -6.61 20.32
C HIS A 267 -9.68 -7.88 19.45
N PRO A 268 -10.91 -8.19 18.99
CA PRO A 268 -11.20 -9.42 18.23
C PRO A 268 -10.29 -9.64 17.01
N TRP A 269 -9.92 -8.53 16.33
CA TRP A 269 -9.00 -8.60 15.18
C TRP A 269 -7.65 -9.26 15.52
N LEU A 270 -7.16 -9.16 16.75
CA LEU A 270 -5.87 -9.72 17.19
C LEU A 270 -5.98 -11.09 17.89
N GLU A 271 -7.17 -11.67 18.02
CA GLU A 271 -7.40 -12.89 18.81
C GLU A 271 -6.51 -14.06 18.36
N ASP A 272 -6.38 -14.25 17.03
CA ASP A 272 -5.58 -15.31 16.41
C ASP A 272 -4.06 -15.20 16.65
N VAL A 273 -3.59 -14.02 17.07
CA VAL A 273 -2.16 -13.74 17.33
C VAL A 273 -1.91 -13.32 18.77
N SER A 274 -2.88 -13.54 19.66
CA SER A 274 -2.80 -13.20 21.09
C SER A 274 -1.52 -13.72 21.77
N GLU A 275 -1.04 -14.89 21.36
CA GLU A 275 0.25 -15.45 21.77
C GLU A 275 1.24 -15.48 20.58
N LEU A 276 2.17 -14.53 20.55
CA LEU A 276 3.23 -14.45 19.53
C LEU A 276 4.33 -15.48 19.79
N HIS A 277 4.04 -16.76 19.54
CA HIS A 277 5.04 -17.81 19.55
C HIS A 277 6.04 -17.65 18.38
N SER A 278 7.17 -18.35 18.49
CA SER A 278 8.25 -18.34 17.50
C SER A 278 7.77 -18.62 16.08
N GLU A 279 6.84 -19.55 15.93
CA GLU A 279 6.27 -20.00 14.66
C GLU A 279 5.48 -18.88 13.97
N ILE A 280 4.76 -18.06 14.74
CA ILE A 280 4.02 -16.92 14.21
C ILE A 280 4.98 -15.82 13.76
N LEU A 281 6.01 -15.53 14.56
CA LEU A 281 7.03 -14.55 14.22
C LEU A 281 7.84 -14.96 12.98
N MET A 282 8.01 -16.27 12.76
CA MET A 282 8.65 -16.80 11.56
C MET A 282 7.90 -16.43 10.29
N PHE A 283 6.56 -16.38 10.30
CA PHE A 283 5.79 -15.93 9.13
C PHE A 283 6.17 -14.50 8.71
N LEU A 284 6.38 -13.60 9.67
CA LEU A 284 6.83 -12.24 9.38
C LEU A 284 8.26 -12.26 8.79
N SER A 285 9.21 -12.94 9.42
CA SER A 285 10.57 -13.00 8.87
C SER A 285 10.62 -13.64 7.47
N GLU A 286 9.88 -14.73 7.24
CA GLU A 286 9.82 -15.40 5.94
C GLU A 286 9.15 -14.53 4.87
N PHE A 287 8.13 -13.75 5.24
CA PHE A 287 7.52 -12.77 4.34
C PHE A 287 8.55 -11.71 3.91
N LEU A 288 9.26 -11.12 4.88
CA LEU A 288 10.24 -10.06 4.62
C LEU A 288 11.47 -10.56 3.85
N GLU A 289 11.92 -11.80 4.10
CA GLU A 289 13.05 -12.41 3.38
C GLU A 289 12.79 -12.66 1.89
N LYS A 290 11.53 -12.64 1.43
CA LYS A 290 11.20 -12.73 -0.01
C LYS A 290 11.61 -11.47 -0.77
N THR A 291 11.57 -10.32 -0.11
CA THR A 291 11.86 -9.01 -0.70
C THR A 291 12.68 -8.17 0.28
N PRO A 292 13.92 -8.58 0.60
CA PRO A 292 14.75 -7.86 1.56
C PRO A 292 15.11 -6.47 1.02
N PRO A 293 15.19 -5.45 1.89
CA PRO A 293 15.40 -4.06 1.47
C PRO A 293 16.84 -3.77 1.10
N TYR A 294 17.79 -4.60 1.56
CA TYR A 294 19.21 -4.39 1.31
C TYR A 294 19.78 -5.49 0.43
N ASP A 295 20.52 -5.10 -0.60
CA ASP A 295 21.47 -5.98 -1.27
C ASP A 295 22.60 -6.34 -0.30
N ASN A 296 23.14 -7.55 -0.42
CA ASN A 296 24.20 -8.07 0.46
C ASN A 296 23.87 -8.02 1.98
N TYR A 297 22.59 -8.08 2.36
CA TYR A 297 22.15 -8.05 3.75
C TYR A 297 22.68 -9.21 4.61
N LYS A 298 22.99 -10.36 4.00
CA LYS A 298 23.70 -11.50 4.59
C LYS A 298 25.15 -11.50 4.12
N ILE A 299 25.99 -10.64 4.70
CA ILE A 299 27.41 -10.57 4.33
C ILE A 299 28.10 -11.88 4.71
N ASP A 300 28.79 -12.48 3.75
CA ASP A 300 29.67 -13.61 3.99
C ASP A 300 30.84 -13.18 4.90
N PRO A 301 31.08 -13.84 6.05
CA PRO A 301 32.24 -13.59 6.90
C PRO A 301 33.58 -13.64 6.15
N GLU A 302 33.67 -14.40 5.05
CA GLU A 302 34.86 -14.50 4.21
C GLU A 302 34.99 -13.37 3.17
N ALA A 303 33.98 -12.52 3.00
CA ALA A 303 34.01 -11.39 2.06
C ALA A 303 35.02 -10.30 2.45
N MET A 304 35.35 -10.20 3.74
CA MET A 304 36.32 -9.26 4.31
C MET A 304 37.77 -9.77 4.20
N LYS A 305 38.23 -10.05 2.98
CA LYS A 305 39.64 -10.45 2.74
C LYS A 305 40.60 -9.28 3.00
N PRO A 306 41.87 -9.55 3.38
CA PRO A 306 42.88 -8.50 3.53
C PRO A 306 42.97 -7.62 2.27
N GLY A 307 42.80 -6.30 2.46
CA GLY A 307 42.85 -5.32 1.37
C GLY A 307 41.50 -4.95 0.74
N VAL A 308 40.39 -5.60 1.11
CA VAL A 308 39.04 -5.22 0.66
C VAL A 308 38.49 -4.11 1.55
N SER A 309 38.03 -3.01 0.95
CA SER A 309 37.35 -1.93 1.68
C SER A 309 35.91 -2.32 1.98
N PHE A 310 35.44 -2.08 3.22
CA PHE A 310 34.08 -2.43 3.65
C PHE A 310 33.00 -1.86 2.73
N VAL A 311 33.17 -0.62 2.28
CA VAL A 311 32.18 0.06 1.41
C VAL A 311 31.86 -0.71 0.12
N ASN A 312 32.77 -1.57 -0.35
CA ASN A 312 32.59 -2.35 -1.57
C ASN A 312 31.82 -3.66 -1.35
N VAL A 313 31.71 -4.13 -0.11
CA VAL A 313 31.08 -5.41 0.27
C VAL A 313 29.96 -5.23 1.30
N CYS A 314 29.66 -3.98 1.67
CA CYS A 314 28.66 -3.66 2.67
C CYS A 314 27.23 -3.81 2.13
N PRO A 315 26.24 -3.91 3.03
CA PRO A 315 24.84 -3.85 2.65
C PRO A 315 24.50 -2.47 2.08
N SER A 316 23.65 -2.46 1.06
CA SER A 316 23.17 -1.24 0.40
C SER A 316 21.70 -1.36 0.04
N MET A 317 20.95 -0.27 0.06
CA MET A 317 19.54 -0.27 -0.36
C MET A 317 19.36 -0.84 -1.76
N LYS A 318 18.45 -1.81 -1.88
CA LYS A 318 18.00 -2.35 -3.16
C LYS A 318 17.25 -1.25 -3.91
N LEU A 319 17.61 -1.04 -5.16
CA LEU A 319 16.89 -0.10 -6.02
C LEU A 319 15.70 -0.78 -6.67
N VAL A 320 14.54 -0.13 -6.58
CA VAL A 320 13.35 -0.49 -7.38
C VAL A 320 13.74 -0.34 -8.86
N THR A 321 13.58 -1.42 -9.62
CA THR A 321 13.98 -1.48 -11.03
C THR A 321 12.96 -0.81 -11.94
N ASP A 322 13.40 -0.34 -13.11
CA ASP A 322 12.50 0.27 -14.12
C ASP A 322 11.40 -0.70 -14.59
N ASP A 323 11.61 -2.02 -14.48
CA ASP A 323 10.61 -3.04 -14.81
C ASP A 323 9.59 -3.26 -13.68
N GLU A 324 10.01 -3.22 -12.40
CA GLU A 324 9.08 -3.19 -11.26
C GLU A 324 8.21 -1.91 -11.28
N ILE A 325 8.75 -0.79 -11.81
CA ILE A 325 7.98 0.45 -12.04
C ILE A 325 6.97 0.28 -13.19
N LYS A 326 7.30 -0.46 -14.26
CA LYS A 326 6.36 -0.73 -15.37
C LYS A 326 5.15 -1.56 -14.97
N ASP A 327 5.30 -2.50 -14.04
CA ASP A 327 4.16 -3.27 -13.54
C ASP A 327 3.12 -2.34 -12.86
N TYR A 328 3.56 -1.24 -12.23
CA TYR A 328 2.68 -0.17 -11.77
C TYR A 328 2.14 0.71 -12.91
N GLU A 329 2.94 0.98 -13.95
CA GLU A 329 2.49 1.71 -15.15
C GLU A 329 1.41 0.93 -15.93
N THR A 330 1.42 -0.41 -15.89
CA THR A 330 0.44 -1.25 -16.59
C THR A 330 -0.97 -1.11 -16.01
N ILE A 331 -1.08 -0.70 -14.74
CA ILE A 331 -2.36 -0.31 -14.11
C ILE A 331 -2.83 1.09 -14.59
N SER A 332 -1.98 1.84 -15.30
CA SER A 332 -2.18 3.25 -15.66
C SER A 332 -2.29 3.54 -17.16
N ASP A 333 -2.32 2.54 -18.05
CA ASP A 333 -2.47 2.80 -19.51
C ASP A 333 -3.93 3.09 -19.90
N LEU A 334 -4.49 4.12 -19.26
CA LEU A 334 -5.79 4.72 -19.57
C LEU A 334 -5.83 5.28 -21.01
N SER A 335 -4.71 5.33 -21.72
CA SER A 335 -4.64 5.69 -23.15
C SER A 335 -5.51 4.76 -24.00
N LEU A 336 -5.52 3.46 -23.69
CA LEU A 336 -6.35 2.50 -24.41
C LEU A 336 -7.83 2.71 -24.04
N THR A 337 -8.13 2.87 -22.75
CA THR A 337 -9.47 3.21 -22.25
C THR A 337 -10.00 4.48 -22.89
N TYR A 338 -9.16 5.48 -23.13
CA TYR A 338 -9.50 6.72 -23.82
C TYR A 338 -9.90 6.49 -25.29
N VAL A 339 -9.09 5.73 -26.03
CA VAL A 339 -9.40 5.38 -27.43
C VAL A 339 -10.73 4.61 -27.51
N ILE A 340 -10.98 3.73 -26.55
CA ILE A 340 -12.23 2.98 -26.43
C ILE A 340 -13.40 3.91 -26.12
N LEU A 341 -13.29 4.81 -25.15
CA LEU A 341 -14.34 5.76 -24.76
C LEU A 341 -14.71 6.72 -25.89
N ASN A 342 -13.73 7.26 -26.61
CA ASN A 342 -14.00 8.12 -27.77
C ASN A 342 -14.73 7.36 -28.89
N LYS A 343 -14.33 6.11 -29.14
CA LYS A 343 -15.01 5.25 -30.10
C LYS A 343 -16.45 4.97 -29.68
N ILE A 344 -16.70 4.76 -28.39
CA ILE A 344 -18.06 4.57 -27.85
C ILE A 344 -18.89 5.83 -28.02
N VAL A 345 -18.33 7.02 -27.77
CA VAL A 345 -19.03 8.29 -28.03
C VAL A 345 -19.39 8.41 -29.51
N GLU A 346 -18.45 8.10 -30.40
CA GLU A 346 -18.70 8.13 -31.86
C GLU A 346 -19.81 7.14 -32.26
N ASP A 347 -19.75 5.91 -31.76
CA ASP A 347 -20.74 4.85 -32.02
C ASP A 347 -22.13 5.20 -31.44
N VAL A 348 -22.19 5.84 -30.26
CA VAL A 348 -23.45 6.27 -29.61
C VAL A 348 -24.05 7.48 -30.33
N CYS A 349 -23.23 8.48 -30.69
CA CYS A 349 -23.68 9.67 -31.41
C CYS A 349 -24.22 9.35 -32.81
N THR A 350 -23.62 8.35 -33.48
CA THR A 350 -24.06 7.88 -34.80
C THR A 350 -25.22 6.89 -34.76
N SER A 351 -25.54 6.33 -33.59
CA SER A 351 -26.65 5.40 -33.43
C SER A 351 -28.01 6.11 -33.39
N GLU A 352 -29.00 5.51 -34.08
CA GLU A 352 -30.41 5.93 -34.02
C GLU A 352 -31.14 5.44 -32.76
N THR A 353 -30.50 4.58 -31.93
CA THR A 353 -31.15 3.98 -30.75
C THR A 353 -31.11 4.85 -29.50
N PHE A 354 -30.29 5.90 -29.49
CA PHE A 354 -30.11 6.79 -28.33
C PHE A 354 -30.82 8.12 -28.55
N GLU A 355 -31.43 8.64 -27.50
CA GLU A 355 -32.07 9.96 -27.50
C GLU A 355 -30.99 11.07 -27.47
N GLU A 356 -31.31 12.28 -27.93
CA GLU A 356 -30.33 13.37 -28.06
C GLU A 356 -29.77 13.84 -26.69
N ASP A 357 -30.59 13.80 -25.65
CA ASP A 357 -30.17 14.05 -24.26
C ASP A 357 -29.16 13.01 -23.77
N GLN A 358 -29.37 11.73 -24.08
CA GLN A 358 -28.42 10.65 -23.75
C GLN A 358 -27.07 10.80 -24.47
N LYS A 359 -27.09 11.28 -25.72
CA LYS A 359 -25.87 11.57 -26.49
C LYS A 359 -25.10 12.75 -25.89
N GLU A 360 -25.81 13.79 -25.50
CA GLU A 360 -25.23 14.97 -24.85
C GLU A 360 -24.64 14.64 -23.47
N ASP A 361 -25.34 13.84 -22.67
CA ASP A 361 -24.87 13.36 -21.36
C ASP A 361 -23.58 12.55 -21.46
N LEU A 362 -23.51 11.57 -22.37
CA LEU A 362 -22.31 10.75 -22.56
C LEU A 362 -21.12 11.59 -23.07
N THR A 363 -21.38 12.53 -23.98
CA THR A 363 -20.35 13.43 -24.51
C THR A 363 -19.80 14.31 -23.39
N CYS A 364 -20.66 14.87 -22.53
CA CYS A 364 -20.26 15.65 -21.37
C CYS A 364 -19.40 14.83 -20.40
N LEU A 365 -19.80 13.59 -20.08
CA LEU A 365 -19.02 12.71 -19.19
C LEU A 365 -17.62 12.41 -19.74
N VAL A 366 -17.50 12.12 -21.05
CA VAL A 366 -16.19 11.88 -21.67
C VAL A 366 -15.34 13.16 -21.73
N GLU A 367 -15.95 14.32 -21.97
CA GLU A 367 -15.25 15.60 -21.89
C GLU A 367 -14.77 15.96 -20.46
N GLU A 368 -15.54 15.60 -19.43
CA GLU A 368 -15.13 15.79 -18.03
C GLU A 368 -13.91 14.93 -17.69
N ILE A 369 -13.87 13.67 -18.14
CA ILE A 369 -12.69 12.80 -18.04
C ILE A 369 -11.50 13.43 -18.77
N GLN A 370 -11.71 13.92 -19.99
CA GLN A 370 -10.65 14.59 -20.76
C GLN A 370 -10.07 15.80 -20.03
N LYS A 371 -10.94 16.66 -19.47
CA LYS A 371 -10.50 17.83 -18.69
C LYS A 371 -9.77 17.41 -17.41
N SER A 372 -10.24 16.36 -16.73
CA SER A 372 -9.60 15.84 -15.52
C SER A 372 -8.20 15.30 -15.79
N LEU A 373 -8.03 14.54 -16.88
CA LEU A 373 -6.73 14.00 -17.32
C LEU A 373 -5.78 15.08 -17.87
N GLN A 374 -6.29 16.07 -18.62
CA GLN A 374 -5.47 17.19 -19.12
C GLN A 374 -5.05 18.17 -18.02
N SER A 375 -5.93 18.43 -17.04
CA SER A 375 -5.59 19.29 -15.89
C SER A 375 -4.58 18.65 -14.95
N THR A 376 -4.47 17.32 -14.98
CA THR A 376 -3.44 16.57 -14.25
C THR A 376 -2.12 16.47 -15.01
N GLU A 377 -1.98 16.90 -16.27
CA GLU A 377 -0.71 17.03 -17.01
C GLU A 377 0.23 18.15 -16.51
N LEU A 378 0.12 18.56 -15.24
CA LEU A 378 1.10 19.42 -14.59
C LEU A 378 2.43 18.66 -14.41
N LYS A 379 3.31 18.83 -15.41
CA LYS A 379 4.76 18.58 -15.44
C LYS A 379 5.25 17.36 -14.66
N VAL A 380 5.22 16.19 -15.32
CA VAL A 380 6.26 15.19 -15.08
C VAL A 380 7.55 15.75 -15.67
N ASP A 381 8.34 16.47 -14.85
CA ASP A 381 9.66 16.93 -15.27
C ASP A 381 10.60 15.72 -15.40
N LYS A 382 10.64 15.17 -16.63
CA LYS A 382 11.50 14.12 -17.19
C LYS A 382 11.16 12.66 -16.82
N LYS A 383 11.18 11.79 -17.83
CA LYS A 383 11.22 10.34 -17.63
C LYS A 383 12.47 9.96 -16.82
N PRO A 384 12.44 8.90 -15.98
CA PRO A 384 13.62 8.42 -15.25
C PRO A 384 14.85 8.18 -16.16
N SER A 385 14.59 7.77 -17.40
CA SER A 385 15.58 7.54 -18.46
C SER A 385 16.15 8.82 -19.10
N GLU A 386 15.48 9.97 -18.96
CA GLU A 386 15.80 11.25 -19.61
C GLU A 386 16.51 12.25 -18.66
N ILE A 387 16.79 11.82 -17.44
CA ILE A 387 17.65 12.56 -16.51
C ILE A 387 19.08 12.51 -17.06
N SER A 388 19.49 13.57 -17.76
CA SER A 388 20.84 13.74 -18.31
C SER A 388 21.94 13.41 -17.29
N MET A 389 22.62 12.30 -17.51
CA MET A 389 23.72 11.73 -16.72
C MET A 389 25.07 12.47 -16.87
N SER A 390 25.07 13.76 -17.17
CA SER A 390 26.33 14.50 -17.37
C SER A 390 26.79 15.23 -16.10
N ASN A 391 27.83 14.65 -15.49
CA ASN A 391 28.82 15.27 -14.58
C ASN A 391 28.47 15.50 -13.10
N PHE A 392 27.97 14.51 -12.34
CA PHE A 392 28.05 14.58 -10.87
C PHE A 392 28.38 13.23 -10.23
N SER A 393 29.23 13.30 -9.20
CA SER A 393 29.93 12.19 -8.53
C SER A 393 29.06 11.55 -7.44
N SER A 394 29.18 10.23 -7.33
CA SER A 394 28.59 9.31 -6.33
C SER A 394 27.15 8.83 -6.61
N THR A 395 27.04 7.50 -6.63
CA THR A 395 25.84 6.70 -6.94
C THR A 395 24.66 7.01 -6.00
N LEU A 396 24.91 7.59 -4.81
CA LEU A 396 23.95 7.83 -3.73
C LEU A 396 23.02 9.04 -3.98
N GLU A 397 23.53 10.16 -4.50
CA GLU A 397 22.69 11.34 -4.84
C GLU A 397 21.63 11.00 -5.89
N ASN A 398 21.98 10.08 -6.80
CA ASN A 398 21.06 9.55 -7.80
C ASN A 398 19.98 8.67 -7.14
N GLN A 399 20.28 7.96 -6.05
CA GLN A 399 19.33 7.07 -5.38
C GLN A 399 18.30 7.83 -4.55
N ALA A 400 18.72 8.79 -3.71
CA ALA A 400 17.79 9.59 -2.90
C ALA A 400 16.86 10.46 -3.77
N LYS A 401 17.39 11.05 -4.85
CA LYS A 401 16.56 11.77 -5.84
C LYS A 401 15.65 10.83 -6.60
N ARG A 402 16.10 9.62 -6.96
CA ARG A 402 15.25 8.60 -7.60
C ARG A 402 14.08 8.20 -6.70
N ILE A 403 14.32 7.85 -5.43
CA ILE A 403 13.25 7.42 -4.51
C ILE A 403 12.22 8.54 -4.33
N SER A 404 12.66 9.77 -4.06
CA SER A 404 11.75 10.91 -3.91
C SER A 404 10.94 11.19 -5.18
N VAL A 405 11.56 11.11 -6.36
CA VAL A 405 10.87 11.32 -7.65
C VAL A 405 9.91 10.18 -7.96
N ILE A 406 10.28 8.93 -7.67
CA ILE A 406 9.41 7.76 -7.86
C ILE A 406 8.21 7.84 -6.92
N GLN A 407 8.41 8.21 -5.65
CA GLN A 407 7.32 8.38 -4.68
C GLN A 407 6.34 9.48 -5.08
N GLU A 408 6.86 10.64 -5.54
CA GLU A 408 6.03 11.73 -6.05
C GLU A 408 5.28 11.32 -7.33
N GLN A 409 5.95 10.61 -8.24
CA GLN A 409 5.33 10.12 -9.47
C GLN A 409 4.24 9.09 -9.19
N VAL A 410 4.50 8.07 -8.35
CA VAL A 410 3.51 7.03 -7.99
C VAL A 410 2.31 7.64 -7.27
N GLN A 411 2.53 8.61 -6.37
CA GLN A 411 1.43 9.31 -5.71
C GLN A 411 0.58 10.10 -6.73
N ASN A 412 1.22 10.80 -7.66
CA ASN A 412 0.53 11.51 -8.75
C ASN A 412 -0.20 10.53 -9.69
N TYR A 413 0.37 9.36 -10.00
CA TYR A 413 -0.28 8.32 -10.79
C TYR A 413 -1.50 7.74 -10.07
N ALA A 414 -1.42 7.51 -8.76
CA ALA A 414 -2.52 6.96 -8.00
C ALA A 414 -3.69 7.94 -7.83
N GLU A 415 -3.41 9.22 -7.56
CA GLU A 415 -4.45 10.26 -7.52
C GLU A 415 -5.13 10.41 -8.90
N ARG A 416 -4.36 10.37 -9.99
CA ARG A 416 -4.91 10.34 -11.36
C ARG A 416 -5.79 9.11 -11.60
N ASN A 417 -5.32 7.92 -11.21
CA ASN A 417 -6.06 6.68 -11.39
C ASN A 417 -7.35 6.68 -10.57
N LYS A 418 -7.36 7.22 -9.35
CA LYS A 418 -8.56 7.32 -8.51
C LYS A 418 -9.63 8.19 -9.15
N VAL A 419 -9.25 9.37 -9.66
CA VAL A 419 -10.18 10.26 -10.35
C VAL A 419 -10.66 9.63 -11.66
N ALA A 420 -9.77 9.00 -12.43
CA ALA A 420 -10.15 8.33 -13.68
C ALA A 420 -11.11 7.16 -13.45
N VAL A 421 -10.88 6.32 -12.45
CA VAL A 421 -11.77 5.19 -12.11
C VAL A 421 -13.15 5.70 -11.70
N GLN A 422 -13.24 6.74 -10.86
CA GLN A 422 -14.53 7.31 -10.46
C GLN A 422 -15.35 7.81 -11.66
N GLU A 423 -14.71 8.45 -12.63
CA GLU A 423 -15.40 8.92 -13.83
C GLU A 423 -15.74 7.77 -14.81
N ILE A 424 -14.86 6.76 -14.96
CA ILE A 424 -15.15 5.55 -15.74
C ILE A 424 -16.36 4.81 -15.15
N GLU A 425 -16.48 4.74 -13.83
CA GLU A 425 -17.64 4.14 -13.16
C GLU A 425 -18.95 4.89 -13.44
N LYS A 426 -18.92 6.23 -13.59
CA LYS A 426 -20.09 7.01 -14.03
C LYS A 426 -20.51 6.64 -15.45
N ILE A 427 -19.57 6.50 -16.37
CA ILE A 427 -19.85 6.06 -17.75
C ILE A 427 -20.38 4.63 -17.75
N GLN A 428 -19.78 3.74 -16.97
CA GLN A 428 -20.27 2.37 -16.81
C GLN A 428 -21.73 2.36 -16.31
N ALA A 429 -22.05 3.16 -15.28
CA ALA A 429 -23.41 3.28 -14.76
C ALA A 429 -24.40 3.81 -15.84
N PHE A 430 -23.98 4.79 -16.63
CA PHE A 430 -24.76 5.29 -17.76
C PHE A 430 -25.02 4.18 -18.80
N LEU A 431 -23.99 3.46 -19.22
CA LEU A 431 -24.09 2.40 -20.24
C LEU A 431 -24.98 1.24 -19.76
N MET A 432 -24.86 0.84 -18.49
CA MET A 432 -25.73 -0.17 -17.87
C MET A 432 -27.20 0.27 -17.76
N GLY A 433 -27.45 1.58 -17.69
CA GLY A 433 -28.81 2.16 -17.67
C GLY A 433 -29.54 2.13 -19.02
N THR A 434 -28.83 1.85 -20.12
CA THR A 434 -29.39 1.87 -21.48
C THR A 434 -29.56 0.47 -22.04
N LYS A 435 -30.56 0.27 -22.92
CA LYS A 435 -30.87 -1.07 -23.48
C LYS A 435 -29.77 -1.65 -24.39
N SER A 436 -28.90 -0.83 -24.95
CA SER A 436 -27.88 -1.21 -25.93
C SER A 436 -26.46 -0.78 -25.56
N GLY A 437 -26.26 -0.01 -24.48
CA GLY A 437 -24.95 0.52 -24.11
C GLY A 437 -23.92 -0.55 -23.75
N VAL A 438 -24.36 -1.61 -23.07
CA VAL A 438 -23.49 -2.74 -22.70
C VAL A 438 -23.02 -3.52 -23.93
N GLU A 439 -23.91 -3.75 -24.90
CA GLU A 439 -23.57 -4.41 -26.17
C GLU A 439 -22.60 -3.56 -27.00
N LEU A 440 -22.79 -2.24 -27.04
CA LEU A 440 -21.88 -1.32 -27.74
C LEU A 440 -20.49 -1.34 -27.12
N LEU A 441 -20.39 -1.23 -25.79
CA LEU A 441 -19.12 -1.30 -25.08
C LEU A 441 -18.42 -2.64 -25.33
N ALA A 442 -19.15 -3.75 -25.25
CA ALA A 442 -18.60 -5.07 -25.53
C ALA A 442 -18.09 -5.21 -26.98
N ASN A 443 -18.82 -4.67 -27.97
CA ASN A 443 -18.38 -4.67 -29.36
C ASN A 443 -17.20 -3.73 -29.60
N ALA A 444 -17.13 -2.60 -28.89
CA ALA A 444 -16.01 -1.66 -28.97
C ALA A 444 -14.72 -2.31 -28.47
N LEU A 445 -14.79 -3.03 -27.34
CA LEU A 445 -13.69 -3.73 -26.68
C LEU A 445 -13.22 -4.98 -27.42
N TYR A 446 -14.15 -5.85 -27.81
CA TYR A 446 -13.82 -7.20 -28.30
C TYR A 446 -14.09 -7.39 -29.80
N GLY A 447 -14.58 -6.36 -30.49
CA GLY A 447 -14.98 -6.46 -31.89
C GLY A 447 -16.18 -7.39 -32.07
N ARG A 448 -16.13 -8.30 -33.04
CA ARG A 448 -17.23 -9.27 -33.26
C ARG A 448 -17.28 -10.28 -32.12
N ILE A 449 -18.31 -10.16 -31.29
CA ILE A 449 -18.67 -11.07 -30.20
C ILE A 449 -19.04 -12.45 -30.76
N GLY A 450 -18.34 -13.48 -30.30
CA GLY A 450 -18.65 -14.88 -30.60
C GLY A 450 -17.82 -15.84 -29.75
N PRO A 451 -18.32 -17.06 -29.47
CA PRO A 451 -17.67 -18.00 -28.55
C PRO A 451 -16.21 -18.31 -28.91
N ASP A 452 -15.92 -18.55 -30.19
CA ASP A 452 -14.57 -18.89 -30.66
C ASP A 452 -13.56 -17.72 -30.61
N ARG A 453 -14.05 -16.49 -30.42
CA ARG A 453 -13.25 -15.26 -30.47
C ARG A 453 -13.03 -14.65 -29.10
N LEU A 454 -14.00 -14.80 -28.22
CA LEU A 454 -13.93 -14.36 -26.83
C LEU A 454 -13.10 -15.37 -26.03
N LYS A 455 -11.80 -15.11 -25.90
CA LYS A 455 -10.91 -15.86 -25.00
C LYS A 455 -11.22 -15.53 -23.54
N GLY A 456 -12.30 -16.11 -23.01
CA GLY A 456 -12.78 -15.93 -21.64
C GLY A 456 -11.81 -16.43 -20.57
N GLU A 457 -11.89 -15.85 -19.38
CA GLU A 457 -11.22 -16.35 -18.17
C GLU A 457 -11.89 -17.61 -17.63
N LYS A 458 -13.21 -17.71 -17.82
CA LYS A 458 -14.00 -18.91 -17.54
C LYS A 458 -15.10 -19.04 -18.57
N GLU A 459 -15.33 -20.26 -19.05
CA GLU A 459 -16.42 -20.58 -19.96
C GLU A 459 -17.09 -21.88 -19.54
N GLY A 460 -18.36 -22.04 -19.88
CA GLY A 460 -19.06 -23.27 -19.59
C GLY A 460 -20.55 -23.19 -19.77
N VAL A 461 -21.16 -24.37 -19.65
CA VAL A 461 -22.60 -24.53 -19.81
C VAL A 461 -23.28 -24.30 -18.47
N LEU A 462 -24.19 -23.33 -18.44
CA LEU A 462 -25.01 -22.99 -17.28
C LEU A 462 -26.48 -23.05 -17.65
N CYS A 463 -27.34 -23.04 -16.63
CA CYS A 463 -28.75 -22.73 -16.84
C CYS A 463 -29.06 -21.31 -16.37
N TYR A 464 -29.67 -20.53 -17.26
CA TYR A 464 -29.98 -19.11 -17.05
C TYR A 464 -31.49 -18.91 -16.92
N LEU A 465 -31.88 -18.12 -15.93
CA LEU A 465 -33.27 -17.69 -15.71
C LEU A 465 -33.45 -16.29 -16.29
N HIS A 466 -34.22 -16.18 -17.38
CA HIS A 466 -34.41 -14.89 -18.06
C HIS A 466 -35.48 -14.03 -17.36
N GLN A 467 -35.12 -12.80 -16.96
CA GLN A 467 -35.96 -11.92 -16.14
C GLN A 467 -37.30 -11.50 -16.77
N LYS A 468 -37.48 -11.61 -18.09
CA LYS A 468 -38.79 -11.32 -18.71
C LYS A 468 -39.90 -12.26 -18.23
N ASP A 469 -39.56 -13.41 -17.66
CA ASP A 469 -40.52 -14.38 -17.14
C ASP A 469 -40.94 -14.09 -15.68
N ASP A 470 -40.15 -13.32 -14.92
CA ASP A 470 -40.41 -12.96 -13.50
C ASP A 470 -41.54 -11.92 -13.35
N LYS A 471 -41.76 -11.06 -14.36
CA LYS A 471 -42.88 -10.10 -14.37
C LYS A 471 -44.24 -10.74 -14.69
N SER A 472 -44.26 -11.96 -15.22
CA SER A 472 -45.50 -12.65 -15.58
C SER A 472 -46.22 -13.25 -14.37
N ASP A 473 -45.48 -13.68 -13.34
CA ASP A 473 -46.02 -14.29 -12.12
C ASP A 473 -46.46 -13.26 -11.07
N LYS A 474 -45.87 -12.05 -11.04
CA LYS A 474 -46.35 -10.97 -10.14
C LYS A 474 -47.72 -10.40 -10.53
N LYS A 475 -48.19 -10.58 -11.77
CA LYS A 475 -49.54 -10.14 -12.22
C LYS A 475 -50.66 -11.14 -11.92
N LYS A 476 -50.34 -12.37 -11.54
CA LYS A 476 -51.32 -13.37 -11.10
C LYS A 476 -51.11 -13.57 -9.61
N GLY A 477 -51.90 -12.90 -8.76
CA GLY A 477 -51.76 -12.93 -7.30
C GLY A 477 -51.66 -14.34 -6.70
N LYS A 478 -50.45 -14.91 -6.70
CA LYS A 478 -50.08 -16.19 -6.11
C LYS A 478 -49.24 -15.95 -4.87
N SER A 479 -49.54 -16.74 -3.85
CA SER A 479 -48.95 -16.73 -2.50
C SER A 479 -47.41 -16.86 -2.52
N VAL A 480 -46.76 -16.25 -1.54
CA VAL A 480 -45.30 -16.09 -1.31
C VAL A 480 -44.58 -17.40 -0.94
N THR A 481 -45.10 -18.58 -1.33
CA THR A 481 -44.57 -19.90 -0.91
C THR A 481 -44.44 -20.95 -2.01
N GLU A 482 -44.66 -20.60 -3.29
CA GLU A 482 -44.33 -21.50 -4.40
C GLU A 482 -42.93 -21.17 -4.95
N LYS A 483 -42.00 -22.14 -4.88
CA LYS A 483 -40.68 -22.02 -5.52
C LYS A 483 -40.87 -21.86 -7.04
N ILE A 484 -40.05 -21.03 -7.68
CA ILE A 484 -40.16 -20.73 -9.12
C ILE A 484 -39.92 -22.01 -9.94
N SER A 485 -40.85 -22.33 -10.86
CA SER A 485 -40.88 -23.62 -11.57
C SER A 485 -39.71 -23.82 -12.55
N GLU A 486 -39.25 -25.06 -12.69
CA GLU A 486 -38.17 -25.49 -13.62
C GLU A 486 -38.36 -25.06 -15.09
N LYS A 487 -39.59 -24.76 -15.54
CA LYS A 487 -39.90 -24.49 -16.96
C LYS A 487 -39.30 -23.20 -17.53
N ASN A 488 -38.78 -22.31 -16.67
CA ASN A 488 -38.27 -20.99 -17.08
C ASN A 488 -36.74 -20.97 -17.26
N TRP A 489 -36.04 -22.09 -17.03
CA TRP A 489 -34.58 -22.17 -17.13
C TRP A 489 -34.15 -22.62 -18.52
N LYS A 490 -33.23 -21.86 -19.14
CA LYS A 490 -32.65 -22.20 -20.44
C LYS A 490 -31.20 -22.62 -20.27
N LYS A 491 -30.82 -23.73 -20.90
CA LYS A 491 -29.42 -24.15 -21.00
C LYS A 491 -28.71 -23.21 -21.98
N VAL A 492 -27.62 -22.61 -21.54
CA VAL A 492 -26.87 -21.58 -22.27
C VAL A 492 -25.37 -21.84 -22.14
N PHE A 493 -24.59 -21.29 -23.06
CA PHE A 493 -23.14 -21.26 -22.95
C PHE A 493 -22.70 -19.86 -22.49
N VAL A 494 -21.97 -19.79 -21.39
CA VAL A 494 -21.60 -18.53 -20.74
C VAL A 494 -20.10 -18.37 -20.81
N ILE A 495 -19.66 -17.17 -21.17
CA ILE A 495 -18.25 -16.78 -21.17
C ILE A 495 -18.10 -15.56 -20.26
N LEU A 496 -17.23 -15.70 -19.26
CA LEU A 496 -16.74 -14.62 -18.42
C LEU A 496 -15.47 -14.04 -19.04
N LYS A 497 -15.45 -12.74 -19.30
CA LYS A 497 -14.26 -12.03 -19.78
C LYS A 497 -14.23 -10.64 -19.17
N HIS A 498 -13.25 -10.35 -18.32
CA HIS A 498 -13.29 -9.19 -17.43
C HIS A 498 -14.63 -9.16 -16.67
N THR A 499 -15.17 -7.98 -16.38
CA THR A 499 -16.50 -7.81 -15.76
C THR A 499 -17.68 -7.99 -16.73
N PHE A 500 -17.46 -8.63 -17.89
CA PHE A 500 -18.54 -9.03 -18.81
C PHE A 500 -18.91 -10.50 -18.69
N LEU A 501 -20.21 -10.75 -18.75
CA LEU A 501 -20.78 -12.07 -18.99
C LEU A 501 -21.51 -12.09 -20.33
N PHE A 502 -21.02 -12.95 -21.22
CA PHE A 502 -21.62 -13.21 -22.52
C PHE A 502 -22.43 -14.49 -22.44
N VAL A 503 -23.73 -14.40 -22.77
CA VAL A 503 -24.63 -15.55 -22.76
C VAL A 503 -24.99 -15.91 -24.19
N PHE A 504 -24.52 -17.06 -24.64
CA PHE A 504 -24.80 -17.62 -25.95
C PHE A 504 -25.81 -18.77 -25.86
N LYS A 505 -26.47 -19.04 -26.98
CA LYS A 505 -27.40 -20.17 -27.08
C LYS A 505 -26.69 -21.51 -26.89
N SER A 506 -25.52 -21.70 -27.47
CA SER A 506 -24.62 -22.82 -27.17
C SER A 506 -23.19 -22.49 -27.64
N ALA A 507 -22.23 -23.39 -27.40
CA ALA A 507 -20.87 -23.23 -27.94
C ALA A 507 -20.85 -23.33 -29.48
N GLU A 508 -21.75 -24.12 -30.07
CA GLU A 508 -21.82 -24.38 -31.53
C GLU A 508 -22.73 -23.38 -32.26
N ASP A 509 -23.64 -22.72 -31.53
CA ASP A 509 -24.56 -21.70 -32.03
C ASP A 509 -24.17 -20.34 -31.42
N PRO A 510 -23.40 -19.51 -32.14
CA PRO A 510 -22.83 -18.27 -31.63
C PRO A 510 -23.86 -17.15 -31.46
N THR A 511 -25.17 -17.46 -31.53
CA THR A 511 -26.24 -16.50 -31.27
C THR A 511 -26.13 -15.98 -29.83
N LEU A 512 -25.77 -14.71 -29.69
CA LEU A 512 -25.76 -13.99 -28.42
C LEU A 512 -27.20 -13.81 -27.94
N ILE A 513 -27.50 -14.35 -26.76
CA ILE A 513 -28.79 -14.19 -26.08
C ILE A 513 -28.80 -12.90 -25.28
N ASP A 514 -27.72 -12.63 -24.56
CA ASP A 514 -27.59 -11.47 -23.69
C ASP A 514 -26.11 -11.18 -23.41
N VAL A 515 -25.80 -9.93 -23.10
CA VAL A 515 -24.51 -9.51 -22.55
C VAL A 515 -24.76 -8.52 -21.43
N PHE A 516 -24.13 -8.76 -20.30
CA PHE A 516 -24.27 -7.88 -19.16
C PHE A 516 -22.90 -7.62 -18.53
N LEU A 517 -22.78 -6.39 -18.03
CA LEU A 517 -21.65 -5.88 -17.30
C LEU A 517 -22.04 -5.86 -15.83
N PHE A 518 -21.17 -6.34 -14.95
CA PHE A 518 -21.46 -6.45 -13.52
C PHE A 518 -20.36 -5.80 -12.69
N GLN A 519 -20.68 -5.42 -11.46
CA GLN A 519 -19.68 -4.98 -10.49
C GLN A 519 -19.06 -6.17 -9.74
N GLN A 520 -17.74 -6.12 -9.53
CA GLN A 520 -17.02 -7.13 -8.75
C GLN A 520 -17.61 -7.30 -7.34
N GLY A 521 -17.51 -8.50 -6.77
CA GLY A 521 -17.98 -8.80 -5.40
C GLY A 521 -19.49 -9.04 -5.24
N HIS A 522 -20.28 -8.94 -6.32
CA HIS A 522 -21.74 -9.09 -6.28
C HIS A 522 -22.23 -10.52 -6.58
N ALA A 523 -21.34 -11.49 -6.83
CA ALA A 523 -21.73 -12.87 -7.09
C ALA A 523 -21.93 -13.63 -5.78
N LYS A 524 -23.15 -14.16 -5.56
CA LYS A 524 -23.51 -14.88 -4.33
C LYS A 524 -24.29 -16.16 -4.60
N PRO A 525 -24.02 -17.24 -3.84
CA PRO A 525 -24.85 -18.44 -3.90
C PRO A 525 -26.25 -18.13 -3.37
N LEU A 526 -27.27 -18.60 -4.10
CA LEU A 526 -28.68 -18.41 -3.77
C LEU A 526 -29.24 -19.76 -3.33
N GLN A 527 -28.95 -20.17 -2.10
CA GLN A 527 -29.50 -21.40 -1.54
C GLN A 527 -30.98 -21.20 -1.14
N ASP A 528 -31.79 -22.24 -1.34
CA ASP A 528 -33.20 -22.36 -0.88
C ASP A 528 -34.27 -21.46 -1.51
N LYS A 529 -33.92 -20.54 -2.42
CA LYS A 529 -34.90 -19.66 -3.09
C LYS A 529 -35.55 -20.23 -4.36
N PHE A 530 -34.97 -21.27 -4.97
CA PHE A 530 -35.42 -21.84 -6.25
C PHE A 530 -35.60 -23.37 -6.15
N GLU A 531 -36.40 -23.97 -7.05
CA GLU A 531 -36.54 -25.44 -7.12
C GLU A 531 -35.23 -26.12 -7.56
N ARG A 532 -34.44 -25.41 -8.37
CA ARG A 532 -33.15 -25.88 -8.89
C ARG A 532 -32.04 -25.69 -7.85
N LYS A 533 -31.22 -26.73 -7.66
CA LYS A 533 -30.03 -26.70 -6.80
C LYS A 533 -28.85 -26.00 -7.50
N PHE A 534 -27.84 -25.60 -6.73
CA PHE A 534 -26.58 -24.99 -7.21
C PHE A 534 -26.77 -23.66 -7.95
N THR A 535 -27.73 -22.86 -7.47
CA THR A 535 -28.07 -21.55 -8.00
C THR A 535 -27.20 -20.46 -7.40
N PHE A 536 -26.78 -19.51 -8.23
CA PHE A 536 -26.04 -18.32 -7.84
C PHE A 536 -26.55 -17.11 -8.62
N GLY A 537 -26.47 -15.94 -8.00
CA GLY A 537 -26.89 -14.68 -8.60
C GLY A 537 -25.70 -13.76 -8.82
N VAL A 538 -25.73 -13.02 -9.92
CA VAL A 538 -24.85 -11.88 -10.19
C VAL A 538 -25.76 -10.69 -10.44
N GLU A 539 -25.80 -9.77 -9.49
CA GLU A 539 -26.75 -8.66 -9.45
C GLU A 539 -28.20 -9.13 -9.64
N SER A 540 -28.80 -8.79 -10.79
CA SER A 540 -30.18 -9.12 -11.10
C SER A 540 -30.30 -10.45 -11.89
N HIS A 541 -29.20 -11.03 -12.36
CA HIS A 541 -29.16 -12.21 -13.20
C HIS A 541 -28.94 -13.48 -12.38
N ILE A 542 -29.64 -14.57 -12.72
CA ILE A 542 -29.62 -15.81 -11.93
C ILE A 542 -29.19 -16.99 -12.82
N PHE A 543 -28.21 -17.74 -12.33
CA PHE A 543 -27.61 -18.90 -12.98
C PHE A 543 -27.68 -20.14 -12.08
N ALA A 544 -27.60 -21.32 -12.69
CA ALA A 544 -27.45 -22.59 -12.01
C ALA A 544 -26.34 -23.41 -12.65
N ALA A 545 -25.42 -23.90 -11.82
CA ALA A 545 -24.38 -24.84 -12.21
C ALA A 545 -24.90 -26.30 -12.20
N ASN A 546 -24.08 -27.22 -12.72
CA ASN A 546 -24.43 -28.65 -12.73
C ASN A 546 -24.24 -29.32 -11.36
N ASP A 547 -23.28 -28.84 -10.57
CA ASP A 547 -22.94 -29.33 -9.25
C ASP A 547 -22.43 -28.19 -8.34
N ASP A 548 -22.23 -28.51 -7.06
CA ASP A 548 -21.79 -27.57 -6.04
C ASP A 548 -20.36 -27.03 -6.29
N GLY A 549 -19.48 -27.89 -6.82
CA GLY A 549 -18.12 -27.50 -7.19
C GLY A 549 -18.12 -26.43 -8.27
N GLY A 550 -18.89 -26.65 -9.33
CA GLY A 550 -19.07 -25.70 -10.42
C GLY A 550 -19.67 -24.38 -9.95
N MET A 551 -20.67 -24.40 -9.05
CA MET A 551 -21.23 -23.17 -8.47
C MET A 551 -20.17 -22.36 -7.72
N ASN A 552 -19.35 -23.02 -6.90
CA ASN A 552 -18.29 -22.38 -6.14
C ASN A 552 -17.20 -21.82 -7.07
N GLU A 553 -16.81 -22.57 -8.10
CA GLU A 553 -15.84 -22.11 -9.09
C GLU A 553 -16.33 -20.89 -9.88
N TRP A 554 -17.61 -20.88 -10.31
CA TRP A 554 -18.19 -19.74 -11.02
C TRP A 554 -18.28 -18.52 -10.11
N THR A 555 -18.77 -18.69 -8.88
CA THR A 555 -18.86 -17.59 -7.91
C THR A 555 -17.48 -17.00 -7.60
N LYS A 556 -16.46 -17.85 -7.43
CA LYS A 556 -15.07 -17.41 -7.22
C LYS A 556 -14.51 -16.68 -8.44
N ALA A 557 -14.73 -17.21 -9.64
CA ALA A 557 -14.26 -16.57 -10.87
C ALA A 557 -14.90 -15.19 -11.07
N LEU A 558 -16.20 -15.05 -10.77
CA LEU A 558 -16.93 -13.78 -10.88
C LEU A 558 -16.47 -12.74 -9.86
N ASN A 559 -16.22 -13.14 -8.62
CA ASN A 559 -15.71 -12.23 -7.60
C ASN A 559 -14.25 -11.82 -7.82
N ASN A 560 -13.50 -12.58 -8.62
CA ASN A 560 -12.10 -12.29 -8.97
C ASN A 560 -11.93 -11.76 -10.40
N ALA A 561 -13.03 -11.46 -11.10
CA ALA A 561 -12.98 -10.97 -12.48
C ALA A 561 -12.29 -9.61 -12.54
N THR A 562 -11.38 -9.43 -13.49
CA THR A 562 -10.71 -8.14 -13.73
C THR A 562 -11.68 -7.11 -14.32
N ASN A 563 -11.58 -5.83 -13.94
CA ASN A 563 -12.42 -4.79 -14.52
C ASN A 563 -12.16 -4.61 -16.03
N TRP A 564 -13.20 -4.30 -16.80
CA TRP A 564 -13.09 -4.10 -18.25
C TRP A 564 -12.23 -2.90 -18.66
N TYR A 565 -12.00 -1.96 -17.75
CA TYR A 565 -11.15 -0.79 -17.98
C TYR A 565 -9.69 -1.02 -17.53
N ALA A 566 -9.34 -2.23 -17.10
CA ALA A 566 -7.97 -2.67 -16.80
C ALA A 566 -7.33 -3.46 -17.98
N ILE A 567 -7.85 -3.26 -19.20
CA ILE A 567 -7.46 -3.94 -20.45
C ILE A 567 -6.21 -3.32 -21.07
#